data_AF-A0A371DFR6-F1
#
_entry.id   AF-A0A371DFR6-F1
#
_cell.length_a   1.000
_cell.length_b   1.000
_cell.length_c   1.000
_cell.angle_alpha   90.00
_cell.angle_beta   90.00
_cell.angle_gamma   90.00
#
_symmetry.space_group_name_H-M   'P 1'
#
loop_
_entity.id
_entity.type
_entity.pdbx_description
1 polymer ?
#
loop_
_entity_poly.entity_id
_entity_poly.type
_entity_poly.pdbx_seq_one_letter_code
_entity_poly.pdbx_strand_id
1 'polypeptide(L)'
;MSMSESGQKKTSACARRSRFAGSSASTTMYTHNNSDWLALLLCGLLVVDGRSALPATDGPAPSDRLLKRYAPVFDSIARLLVFKEQHEVVALALKPSVPRLQGPTFILAQNSDDPQKVKEHLVLLISHLREARELYISSQEEPSSPDPMRNPLEFKKLGGEITALHYCWKKIKRRFTKDGRYEAFLNLVADVQGDAADLRTQCNDEQRRTLKALQCCSAADREVLQDVRVSIEGIRDILLHHELAGTTQELIAADVKVLVPLRVKSHFVARRAADSPRLWSLCDNYLRARHRSHRLDGEQHASPLEHDVTKRTASKPFDVAKWLDEIVRVSRDYLQILSVVSSATLASVLFGDRPLEVVLVPTPNAPEAPTISTSDIRSTLHEVGWTDIEDAQYHTLVEDLRRSLNILNTTDSGAILSDPAHSSDTLISETPRPSVHPECALLAHLHEAGDAEHVIPYIAISKLPCWPCATYFECYRAVTNSLICTRGTDGRLAQSPQWRTPSLSDLSHGICATNSRRR
;
A
#
# COMPACT_ATOMS: atom_id res chain seq x y z
N MET A 1 -48.03 77.20 17.01
CA MET A 1 -47.08 77.48 18.11
C MET A 1 -45.80 76.71 17.77
N SER A 2 -44.83 77.34 17.08
CA SER A 2 -43.76 78.19 17.64
C SER A 2 -42.72 77.32 18.39
N MET A 3 -41.53 77.14 17.78
CA MET A 3 -40.23 77.71 18.22
C MET A 3 -39.56 76.86 19.32
N SER A 4 -38.41 76.19 19.13
CA SER A 4 -37.04 76.59 18.74
C SER A 4 -36.09 76.70 19.95
N GLU A 5 -34.85 76.21 19.76
CA GLU A 5 -33.61 76.51 20.51
C GLU A 5 -33.49 75.98 21.96
N SER A 6 -32.34 75.65 22.56
CA SER A 6 -30.88 75.63 22.28
C SER A 6 -30.27 74.78 23.43
N GLY A 7 -29.19 74.00 23.33
CA GLY A 7 -27.81 74.36 22.99
C GLY A 7 -26.96 74.59 24.26
N GLN A 8 -26.11 73.65 24.69
CA GLN A 8 -24.86 73.99 25.38
C GLN A 8 -23.79 72.87 25.36
N LYS A 9 -22.57 73.30 24.99
CA LYS A 9 -21.29 72.58 24.87
C LYS A 9 -20.56 72.43 26.21
N LYS A 10 -19.70 71.40 26.35
CA LYS A 10 -18.35 71.43 26.97
C LYS A 10 -17.61 70.10 26.73
N THR A 11 -16.65 70.05 25.80
CA THR A 11 -15.17 70.03 25.97
C THR A 11 -14.54 68.69 26.39
N SER A 12 -13.87 68.06 25.42
CA SER A 12 -12.45 67.63 25.44
C SER A 12 -11.90 66.83 26.64
N ALA A 13 -11.54 65.56 26.39
CA ALA A 13 -10.29 64.98 26.88
C ALA A 13 -9.79 63.88 25.93
N CYS A 14 -8.60 64.12 25.39
CA CYS A 14 -7.78 63.21 24.60
C CYS A 14 -7.08 62.21 25.54
N ALA A 15 -7.23 60.90 25.32
CA ALA A 15 -6.33 59.91 25.92
C ALA A 15 -6.25 58.61 25.10
N ARG A 16 -5.09 58.48 24.43
CA ARG A 16 -4.28 57.28 24.22
C ARG A 16 -4.93 56.01 23.63
N ARG A 17 -4.53 55.79 22.37
CA ARG A 17 -4.12 54.49 21.80
C ARG A 17 -3.54 53.55 22.86
N SER A 18 -4.21 52.42 23.11
CA SER A 18 -3.51 51.17 23.39
C SER A 18 -3.75 50.24 22.21
N ARG A 19 -2.67 49.99 21.46
CA ARG A 19 -2.56 48.88 20.53
C ARG A 19 -2.80 47.62 21.36
N PHE A 20 -3.93 46.94 21.18
CA PHE A 20 -3.96 45.51 21.47
C PHE A 20 -3.14 44.86 20.37
N ALA A 21 -1.91 44.51 20.74
CA ALA A 21 -1.08 43.61 19.97
C ALA A 21 -1.91 42.36 19.69
N GLY A 22 -1.97 41.98 18.41
CA GLY A 22 -2.45 40.67 18.03
C GLY A 22 -1.64 39.63 18.79
N SER A 23 -2.32 38.92 19.69
CA SER A 23 -1.90 37.58 20.04
C SER A 23 -2.10 36.79 18.75
N SER A 24 -1.01 36.57 18.02
CA SER A 24 -0.92 35.45 17.10
C SER A 24 -1.20 34.23 17.97
N ALA A 25 -2.42 33.71 17.91
CA ALA A 25 -2.69 32.36 18.35
C ALA A 25 -1.82 31.49 17.46
N SER A 26 -0.62 31.17 17.93
CA SER A 26 0.14 30.05 17.43
C SER A 26 -0.73 28.86 17.75
N THR A 27 -1.54 28.42 16.79
CA THR A 27 -2.23 27.15 16.87
C THR A 27 -1.16 26.12 17.23
N THR A 28 -1.27 25.56 18.43
CA THR A 28 -0.28 24.62 18.93
C THR A 28 -0.40 23.36 18.09
N MET A 29 0.56 23.14 17.19
CA MET A 29 0.66 21.97 16.32
C MET A 29 0.57 20.64 17.09
N TYR A 30 0.91 20.66 18.38
CA TYR A 30 0.94 19.52 19.29
C TYR A 30 -0.26 19.53 20.24
N THR A 31 -1.44 19.15 19.74
CA THR A 31 -2.66 19.01 20.55
C THR A 31 -3.36 17.69 20.24
N HIS A 32 -4.18 17.21 21.18
CA HIS A 32 -4.98 15.98 20.99
C HIS A 32 -5.97 16.04 19.81
N ASN A 33 -6.22 17.22 19.23
CA ASN A 33 -7.08 17.39 18.06
C ASN A 33 -6.30 17.40 16.74
N ASN A 34 -4.98 17.23 16.77
CA ASN A 34 -4.16 17.16 15.56
C ASN A 34 -3.82 15.69 15.24
N SER A 35 -4.34 15.19 14.12
CA SER A 35 -4.12 13.80 13.69
C SER A 35 -2.65 13.49 13.34
N ASP A 36 -1.91 14.46 12.81
CA ASP A 36 -0.49 14.31 12.50
C ASP A 36 0.31 14.10 13.79
N TRP A 37 0.07 14.93 14.80
CA TRP A 37 0.71 14.83 16.11
C TRP A 37 0.35 13.53 16.83
N LEU A 38 -0.93 13.15 16.86
CA LEU A 38 -1.35 11.90 17.49
C LEU A 38 -0.71 10.68 16.82
N ALA A 39 -0.66 10.66 15.49
CA ALA A 39 -0.04 9.56 14.75
C ALA A 39 1.47 9.48 15.06
N LEU A 40 2.19 10.60 15.05
CA LEU A 40 3.59 10.67 15.43
C LEU A 40 3.81 10.17 16.87
N LEU A 41 3.02 10.66 17.82
CA LEU A 41 3.13 10.30 19.23
C LEU A 41 2.95 8.79 19.45
N LEU A 42 1.92 8.19 18.83
CA LEU A 42 1.70 6.75 18.88
C LEU A 42 2.85 5.97 18.23
N CYS A 43 3.41 6.47 17.13
CA CYS A 43 4.61 5.89 16.51
C CYS A 43 5.81 5.90 17.46
N GLY A 44 6.07 7.03 18.12
CA GLY A 44 7.14 7.14 19.09
C GLY A 44 6.95 6.17 20.26
N LEU A 45 5.75 6.08 20.82
CA LEU A 45 5.45 5.21 21.98
C LEU A 45 5.76 3.74 21.68
N LEU A 46 5.44 3.27 20.48
CA LEU A 46 5.68 1.88 20.10
C LEU A 46 7.14 1.56 19.83
N VAL A 47 7.89 2.52 19.28
CA VAL A 47 9.35 2.41 19.15
C VAL A 47 9.98 2.26 20.53
N VAL A 48 9.54 3.07 21.50
CA VAL A 48 10.05 3.00 22.88
C VAL A 48 9.63 1.72 23.61
N ASP A 49 8.42 1.20 23.37
CA ASP A 49 7.96 -0.10 23.91
C ASP A 49 8.68 -1.30 23.27
N GLY A 50 9.58 -1.07 22.30
CA GLY A 50 10.35 -2.13 21.64
C GLY A 50 9.51 -3.08 20.79
N ARG A 51 8.24 -2.75 20.53
CA ARG A 51 7.37 -3.56 19.66
C ARG A 51 7.82 -3.37 18.22
N SER A 52 8.23 -4.48 17.60
CA SER A 52 8.64 -4.52 16.18
C SER A 52 7.47 -4.73 15.22
N ALA A 53 6.27 -5.03 15.74
CA ALA A 53 5.04 -5.18 14.97
C ALA A 53 3.83 -4.92 15.88
N LEU A 54 2.79 -4.30 15.31
CA LEU A 54 1.44 -4.31 15.89
C LEU A 54 0.61 -5.40 15.21
N PRO A 55 -0.48 -5.87 15.84
CA PRO A 55 -1.39 -6.82 15.22
C PRO A 55 -1.84 -6.27 13.86
N ALA A 56 -1.81 -7.12 12.85
CA ALA A 56 -2.41 -6.80 11.56
C ALA A 56 -3.88 -6.43 11.82
N THR A 57 -4.29 -5.26 11.34
CA THR A 57 -5.69 -4.88 11.33
C THR A 57 -6.29 -5.35 10.03
N ASP A 58 -7.37 -6.12 10.13
CA ASP A 58 -8.22 -6.39 8.96
C ASP A 58 -8.88 -5.06 8.54
N GLY A 59 -9.12 -4.90 7.24
CA GLY A 59 -9.64 -3.67 6.64
C GLY A 59 -11.05 -3.25 7.10
N PRO A 60 -11.89 -2.65 6.23
CA PRO A 60 -13.19 -2.11 6.64
C PRO A 60 -14.04 -3.16 7.38
N ALA A 61 -14.75 -2.68 8.41
CA ALA A 61 -15.49 -3.54 9.33
C ALA A 61 -16.40 -4.53 8.59
N PRO A 62 -16.58 -5.77 9.10
CA PRO A 62 -17.37 -6.80 8.43
C PRO A 62 -18.81 -6.40 8.06
N SER A 63 -19.36 -5.37 8.70
CA SER A 63 -20.70 -4.86 8.47
C SER A 63 -20.85 -4.05 7.17
N ASP A 64 -19.78 -3.50 6.60
CA ASP A 64 -19.88 -2.69 5.38
C ASP A 64 -19.89 -3.56 4.11
N ARG A 65 -21.09 -4.00 3.73
CA ARG A 65 -21.30 -4.83 2.53
C ARG A 65 -20.90 -4.14 1.24
N LEU A 66 -20.97 -2.81 1.18
CA LEU A 66 -20.61 -2.05 -0.02
C LEU A 66 -19.11 -2.01 -0.18
N LEU A 67 -18.37 -1.63 0.87
CA LEU A 67 -16.92 -1.61 0.83
C LEU A 67 -16.32 -2.99 0.55
N LYS A 68 -16.90 -4.07 1.09
CA LYS A 68 -16.50 -5.45 0.76
C LYS A 68 -16.57 -5.77 -0.74
N ARG A 69 -17.50 -5.14 -1.47
CA ARG A 69 -17.66 -5.34 -2.91
C ARG A 69 -16.68 -4.48 -3.72
N TYR A 70 -16.49 -3.22 -3.33
CA TYR A 70 -15.66 -2.27 -4.09
C TYR A 70 -14.16 -2.40 -3.81
N ALA A 71 -13.78 -2.57 -2.54
CA ALA A 71 -12.38 -2.55 -2.12
C ALA A 71 -11.49 -3.54 -2.88
N PRO A 72 -11.87 -4.82 -3.09
CA PRO A 72 -11.04 -5.75 -3.85
C PRO A 72 -10.79 -5.29 -5.28
N VAL A 73 -11.81 -4.75 -5.94
CA VAL A 73 -11.73 -4.25 -7.31
C VAL A 73 -10.82 -3.02 -7.37
N PHE A 74 -11.02 -2.04 -6.49
CA PHE A 74 -10.22 -0.82 -6.51
C PHE A 74 -8.76 -1.08 -6.14
N ASP A 75 -8.48 -1.97 -5.17
CA ASP A 75 -7.10 -2.34 -4.89
C ASP A 75 -6.47 -3.10 -6.07
N SER A 76 -7.23 -3.92 -6.79
CA SER A 76 -6.74 -4.57 -8.01
C SER A 76 -6.43 -3.55 -9.09
N ILE A 77 -7.26 -2.51 -9.28
CA ILE A 77 -6.93 -1.38 -10.16
C ILE A 77 -5.60 -0.75 -9.70
N ALA A 78 -5.48 -0.34 -8.44
CA ALA A 78 -4.25 0.28 -7.92
C ALA A 78 -3.01 -0.61 -8.12
N ARG A 79 -3.14 -1.94 -7.96
CA ARG A 79 -2.05 -2.90 -8.20
C ARG A 79 -1.65 -3.03 -9.66
N LEU A 80 -2.59 -2.92 -10.59
CA LEU A 80 -2.34 -2.96 -12.03
C LEU A 80 -1.71 -1.66 -12.55
N LEU A 81 -1.77 -0.59 -11.77
CA LEU A 81 -1.11 0.69 -12.07
C LEU A 81 0.38 0.73 -11.69
N VAL A 82 0.98 -0.37 -11.21
CA VAL A 82 2.40 -0.44 -10.83
C VAL A 82 3.24 -1.05 -11.95
N PHE A 83 4.14 -0.26 -12.54
CA PHE A 83 5.05 -0.69 -13.62
C PHE A 83 6.52 -0.77 -13.20
N LYS A 84 6.95 -0.05 -12.16
CA LYS A 84 8.33 -0.09 -11.67
C LYS A 84 8.60 -1.36 -10.87
N GLU A 85 9.82 -1.86 -11.04
CA GLU A 85 10.31 -3.07 -10.38
C GLU A 85 10.20 -2.99 -8.85
N GLN A 86 10.53 -1.83 -8.28
CA GLN A 86 10.68 -1.67 -6.84
C GLN A 86 10.07 -0.35 -6.36
N HIS A 87 9.67 -0.35 -5.09
CA HIS A 87 9.23 0.80 -4.28
C HIS A 87 8.05 1.63 -4.78
N GLU A 88 7.56 1.42 -5.99
CA GLU A 88 6.36 2.09 -6.48
C GLU A 88 5.10 1.62 -5.73
N VAL A 89 4.36 2.61 -5.25
CA VAL A 89 3.08 2.52 -4.57
C VAL A 89 2.14 3.51 -5.26
N VAL A 90 0.91 3.05 -5.51
CA VAL A 90 -0.15 3.85 -6.12
C VAL A 90 -1.35 3.78 -5.18
N ALA A 91 -1.93 4.94 -4.90
CA ALA A 91 -3.15 5.09 -4.13
C ALA A 91 -4.23 5.76 -4.99
N LEU A 92 -5.48 5.29 -4.85
CA LEU A 92 -6.63 5.76 -5.61
C LEU A 92 -7.83 6.01 -4.71
N ALA A 93 -8.49 7.13 -4.93
CA ALA A 93 -9.86 7.38 -4.48
C ALA A 93 -10.76 7.56 -5.69
N LEU A 94 -12.05 7.26 -5.53
CA LEU A 94 -13.05 7.41 -6.58
C LEU A 94 -14.19 8.28 -6.10
N LYS A 95 -14.43 9.37 -6.83
CA LYS A 95 -15.67 10.13 -6.80
C LYS A 95 -16.61 9.51 -7.84
N PRO A 96 -17.71 8.86 -7.42
CA PRO A 96 -18.66 8.25 -8.35
C PRO A 96 -19.24 9.30 -9.30
N SER A 97 -19.68 8.86 -10.48
CA SER A 97 -20.35 9.76 -11.42
C SER A 97 -21.65 10.30 -10.82
N VAL A 98 -21.91 11.59 -11.05
CA VAL A 98 -23.21 12.20 -10.77
C VAL A 98 -23.98 12.25 -12.10
N PRO A 99 -25.15 11.56 -12.21
CA PRO A 99 -25.89 11.48 -13.46
C PRO A 99 -26.05 12.84 -14.13
N ARG A 100 -25.68 12.92 -15.42
CA ARG A 100 -25.75 14.13 -16.29
C ARG A 100 -24.85 15.30 -15.91
N LEU A 101 -24.31 15.35 -14.69
CA LEU A 101 -23.49 16.45 -14.18
C LEU A 101 -21.98 16.18 -14.33
N GLN A 102 -21.49 15.06 -13.82
CA GLN A 102 -20.06 14.77 -13.78
C GLN A 102 -19.79 13.29 -14.04
N GLY A 103 -18.72 13.00 -14.79
CA GLY A 103 -18.23 11.64 -14.96
C GLY A 103 -17.62 11.10 -13.66
N PRO A 104 -17.23 9.81 -13.63
CA PRO A 104 -16.44 9.30 -12.52
C PRO A 104 -15.07 9.99 -12.52
N THR A 105 -14.61 10.41 -11.34
CA THR A 105 -13.31 11.06 -11.16
C THR A 105 -12.42 10.21 -10.28
N PHE A 106 -11.30 9.74 -10.82
CA PHE A 106 -10.24 9.11 -10.04
C PHE A 106 -9.28 10.17 -9.53
N ILE A 107 -8.96 10.08 -8.25
CA ILE A 107 -7.96 10.93 -7.61
C ILE A 107 -6.77 10.02 -7.28
N LEU A 108 -5.63 10.30 -7.89
CA LEU A 108 -4.48 9.40 -7.95
C LEU A 108 -3.27 10.02 -7.28
N ALA A 109 -2.71 9.32 -6.29
CA ALA A 109 -1.41 9.63 -5.71
C ALA A 109 -0.44 8.48 -5.97
N GLN A 110 0.84 8.80 -6.18
CA GLN A 110 1.88 7.81 -6.36
C GLN A 110 3.25 8.37 -5.96
N ASN A 111 4.23 7.49 -5.76
CA ASN A 111 5.61 7.86 -5.42
C ASN A 111 6.60 7.59 -6.56
N SER A 112 6.13 7.53 -7.81
CA SER A 112 6.97 7.40 -9.00
C SER A 112 7.27 8.77 -9.62
N ASP A 113 8.28 8.82 -10.49
CA ASP A 113 8.73 10.02 -11.22
C ASP A 113 7.88 10.32 -12.46
N ASP A 114 6.99 9.40 -12.86
CA ASP A 114 6.18 9.51 -14.07
C ASP A 114 4.68 9.34 -13.76
N PRO A 115 4.04 10.34 -13.11
CA PRO A 115 2.62 10.27 -12.76
C PRO A 115 1.71 10.30 -13.98
N GLN A 116 2.17 10.87 -15.09
CA GLN A 116 1.39 10.98 -16.30
C GLN A 116 1.21 9.61 -16.96
N LYS A 117 2.25 8.78 -17.00
CA LYS A 117 2.17 7.40 -17.47
C LYS A 117 1.20 6.54 -16.67
N VAL A 118 1.16 6.72 -15.35
CA VAL A 118 0.21 5.99 -14.48
C VAL A 118 -1.22 6.44 -14.77
N LYS A 119 -1.45 7.75 -14.94
CA LYS A 119 -2.74 8.29 -15.36
C LYS A 119 -3.20 7.76 -16.71
N GLU A 120 -2.32 7.75 -17.71
CA GLU A 120 -2.64 7.25 -19.05
C GLU A 120 -3.00 5.76 -19.03
N HIS A 121 -2.28 4.96 -18.25
CA HIS A 121 -2.60 3.55 -18.09
C HIS A 121 -3.94 3.34 -17.36
N LEU A 122 -4.26 4.14 -16.34
CA LEU A 122 -5.57 4.09 -15.69
C LEU A 122 -6.70 4.40 -16.67
N VAL A 123 -6.56 5.45 -17.49
CA VAL A 123 -7.56 5.80 -18.51
C VAL A 123 -7.73 4.66 -19.51
N LEU A 124 -6.63 4.07 -19.97
CA LEU A 124 -6.65 2.93 -20.89
C LEU A 124 -7.36 1.72 -20.28
N LEU A 125 -7.05 1.39 -19.02
CA LEU A 125 -7.63 0.25 -18.31
C LEU A 125 -9.14 0.41 -18.12
N ILE A 126 -9.61 1.58 -17.67
CA ILE A 126 -11.04 1.84 -17.47
C ILE A 126 -11.80 1.89 -18.80
N SER A 127 -11.23 2.51 -19.84
CA SER A 127 -11.83 2.52 -21.18
C SER A 127 -11.98 1.10 -21.73
N HIS A 128 -10.95 0.27 -21.52
CA HIS A 128 -10.99 -1.13 -21.91
C HIS A 128 -12.13 -1.90 -21.22
N LEU A 129 -12.31 -1.72 -19.92
CA LEU A 129 -13.41 -2.36 -19.17
C LEU A 129 -14.78 -1.87 -19.62
N ARG A 130 -14.91 -0.59 -19.99
CA ARG A 130 -16.15 -0.01 -20.52
C ARG A 130 -16.53 -0.64 -21.86
N GLU A 131 -15.59 -0.70 -22.79
CA GLU A 131 -15.81 -1.35 -24.09
C GLU A 131 -16.13 -2.85 -23.94
N ALA A 132 -15.44 -3.55 -23.02
CA ALA A 132 -15.77 -4.95 -22.72
C ALA A 132 -17.19 -5.09 -22.17
N ARG A 133 -17.68 -4.13 -21.38
CA ARG A 133 -19.06 -4.11 -20.90
C ARG A 133 -20.07 -3.87 -22.01
N GLU A 134 -19.79 -2.96 -22.94
CA GLU A 134 -20.67 -2.72 -24.09
C GLU A 134 -20.85 -4.00 -24.89
N LEU A 135 -19.76 -4.71 -25.20
CA LEU A 135 -19.80 -6.02 -25.86
C LEU A 135 -20.58 -7.07 -25.05
N TYR A 136 -20.42 -7.07 -23.72
CA TYR A 136 -21.18 -7.97 -22.84
C TYR A 136 -22.68 -7.69 -22.91
N ILE A 137 -23.11 -6.43 -22.85
CA ILE A 137 -24.53 -6.04 -22.93
C ILE A 137 -25.10 -6.43 -24.31
N SER A 138 -24.41 -6.08 -25.41
CA SER A 138 -24.86 -6.46 -26.76
C SER A 138 -24.98 -7.97 -26.94
N SER A 139 -24.08 -8.76 -26.34
CA SER A 139 -24.13 -10.23 -26.40
C SER A 139 -25.30 -10.86 -25.61
N GLN A 140 -25.92 -10.11 -24.68
CA GLN A 140 -27.13 -10.57 -23.98
C GLN A 140 -28.41 -10.27 -24.77
N GLU A 141 -28.38 -9.26 -25.63
CA GLU A 141 -29.53 -8.80 -26.42
C GLU A 141 -29.68 -9.56 -27.73
N GLU A 142 -28.57 -10.03 -28.33
CA GLU A 142 -28.60 -10.82 -29.57
C GLU A 142 -28.57 -12.33 -29.30
N PRO A 143 -29.47 -13.13 -29.94
CA PRO A 143 -29.41 -14.59 -29.84
C PRO A 143 -28.06 -15.09 -30.36
N SER A 144 -27.35 -15.79 -29.50
CA SER A 144 -25.98 -16.28 -29.71
C SER A 144 -25.76 -16.84 -31.11
N SER A 145 -24.94 -16.14 -31.91
CA SER A 145 -24.37 -16.69 -33.15
C SER A 145 -23.61 -17.97 -32.82
N PRO A 146 -23.77 -19.06 -33.58
CA PRO A 146 -23.15 -20.35 -33.31
C PRO A 146 -21.65 -20.40 -33.56
N ASP A 147 -21.02 -19.31 -34.05
CA ASP A 147 -19.57 -19.28 -34.31
C ASP A 147 -18.79 -18.85 -33.05
N PRO A 148 -18.16 -19.80 -32.33
CA PRO A 148 -17.40 -19.51 -31.11
C PRO A 148 -16.06 -18.83 -31.43
N MET A 149 -15.58 -18.89 -32.68
CA MET A 149 -14.29 -18.34 -33.09
C MET A 149 -14.30 -16.82 -33.27
N ARG A 150 -15.46 -16.18 -33.17
CA ARG A 150 -15.63 -14.72 -33.17
C ARG A 150 -16.47 -14.28 -31.98
N ASN A 151 -16.00 -14.51 -30.75
CA ASN A 151 -16.57 -13.84 -29.58
C ASN A 151 -15.79 -12.55 -29.30
N PRO A 152 -16.27 -11.36 -29.74
CA PRO A 152 -15.53 -10.10 -29.56
C PRO A 152 -15.23 -9.80 -28.09
N LEU A 153 -16.11 -10.22 -27.18
CA LEU A 153 -15.92 -10.04 -25.74
C LEU A 153 -14.70 -10.81 -25.24
N GLU A 154 -14.51 -12.06 -25.66
CA GLU A 154 -13.34 -12.86 -25.25
C GLU A 154 -12.04 -12.30 -25.83
N PHE A 155 -12.06 -11.82 -27.07
CA PHE A 155 -10.90 -11.10 -27.64
C PHE A 155 -10.59 -9.82 -26.88
N LYS A 156 -11.62 -9.06 -26.48
CA LYS A 156 -11.43 -7.85 -25.67
C LYS A 156 -10.82 -8.20 -24.32
N LYS A 157 -11.42 -9.14 -23.57
CA LYS A 157 -10.87 -9.66 -22.29
C LYS A 157 -9.41 -10.10 -22.40
N LEU A 158 -9.08 -10.85 -23.45
CA LEU A 158 -7.70 -11.27 -23.71
C LEU A 158 -6.80 -10.04 -23.92
N GLY A 159 -7.19 -9.12 -24.80
CA GLY A 159 -6.42 -7.91 -25.11
C GLY A 159 -6.09 -7.09 -23.87
N GLY A 160 -7.06 -6.87 -22.98
CA GLY A 160 -6.83 -6.06 -21.77
C GLY A 160 -5.89 -6.73 -20.78
N GLU A 161 -5.98 -8.06 -20.63
CA GLU A 161 -5.04 -8.78 -19.76
C GLU A 161 -3.61 -8.73 -20.31
N ILE A 162 -3.45 -8.85 -21.63
CA ILE A 162 -2.15 -8.73 -22.29
C ILE A 162 -1.57 -7.32 -22.09
N THR A 163 -2.39 -6.27 -22.24
CA THR A 163 -1.97 -4.89 -21.94
C THR A 163 -1.54 -4.72 -20.48
N ALA A 164 -2.27 -5.32 -19.53
CA ALA A 164 -1.91 -5.27 -18.11
C ALA A 164 -0.59 -6.02 -17.81
N LEU A 165 -0.40 -7.20 -18.40
CA LEU A 165 0.85 -7.98 -18.27
C LEU A 165 2.04 -7.23 -18.86
N HIS A 166 1.86 -6.59 -20.02
CA HIS A 166 2.85 -5.75 -20.65
C HIS A 166 3.27 -4.57 -19.76
N TYR A 167 2.28 -3.84 -19.24
CA TYR A 167 2.51 -2.69 -18.35
C TYR A 167 3.26 -3.10 -17.08
N CYS A 168 2.89 -4.23 -16.49
CA CYS A 168 3.48 -4.75 -15.26
C CYS A 168 4.74 -5.62 -15.46
N TRP A 169 5.26 -5.75 -16.69
CA TRP A 169 6.30 -6.73 -17.04
C TRP A 169 7.52 -6.71 -16.11
N LYS A 170 8.09 -5.52 -15.92
CA LYS A 170 9.26 -5.32 -15.05
C LYS A 170 8.98 -5.75 -13.61
N LYS A 171 7.77 -5.47 -13.10
CA LYS A 171 7.33 -5.90 -11.77
C LYS A 171 7.23 -7.41 -11.65
N ILE A 172 6.67 -8.08 -12.64
CA ILE A 172 6.54 -9.54 -12.69
C ILE A 172 7.93 -10.18 -12.70
N LYS A 173 8.81 -9.73 -13.60
CA LYS A 173 10.21 -10.20 -13.71
C LYS A 173 10.95 -10.07 -12.39
N ARG A 174 10.88 -8.90 -11.73
CA ARG A 174 11.51 -8.68 -10.41
C ARG A 174 10.96 -9.60 -9.33
N ARG A 175 9.63 -9.81 -9.24
CA ARG A 175 9.04 -10.71 -8.24
C ARG A 175 9.46 -12.16 -8.45
N PHE A 176 9.65 -12.55 -9.70
CA PHE A 176 10.09 -13.89 -10.07
C PHE A 176 11.52 -14.18 -9.60
N THR A 177 12.45 -13.24 -9.85
CA THR A 177 13.89 -13.40 -9.55
C THR A 177 14.29 -12.96 -8.15
N LYS A 178 13.39 -12.30 -7.41
CA LYS A 178 13.68 -11.75 -6.08
C LYS A 178 14.19 -12.83 -5.13
N ASP A 179 15.30 -12.54 -4.45
CA ASP A 179 15.89 -13.32 -3.35
C ASP A 179 16.14 -14.81 -3.68
N GLY A 180 16.36 -15.18 -4.95
CA GLY A 180 16.59 -16.58 -5.37
C GLY A 180 15.39 -17.51 -5.13
N ARG A 181 14.17 -16.97 -5.08
CA ARG A 181 12.95 -17.73 -4.76
C ARG A 181 12.62 -18.81 -5.79
N TYR A 182 12.93 -18.57 -7.06
CA TYR A 182 12.77 -19.56 -8.11
C TYR A 182 13.63 -20.80 -7.85
N GLU A 183 14.91 -20.59 -7.55
CA GLU A 183 15.87 -21.65 -7.24
C GLU A 183 15.48 -22.37 -5.96
N ALA A 184 15.03 -21.65 -4.94
CA ALA A 184 14.52 -22.24 -3.70
C ALA A 184 13.31 -23.15 -3.97
N PHE A 185 12.40 -22.75 -4.87
CA PHE A 185 11.25 -23.57 -5.26
C PHE A 185 11.67 -24.82 -6.04
N LEU A 186 12.59 -24.71 -7.00
CA LEU A 186 13.10 -25.89 -7.72
C LEU A 186 13.80 -26.89 -6.79
N ASN A 187 14.64 -26.38 -5.89
CA ASN A 187 15.31 -27.22 -4.89
C ASN A 187 14.31 -27.94 -3.99
N LEU A 188 13.20 -27.28 -3.61
CA LEU A 188 12.11 -27.93 -2.89
C LEU A 188 11.49 -29.06 -3.70
N VAL A 189 11.19 -28.86 -4.98
CA VAL A 189 10.57 -29.92 -5.80
C VAL A 189 11.54 -31.09 -5.97
N ALA A 190 12.83 -30.80 -6.20
CA ALA A 190 13.88 -31.83 -6.27
C ALA A 190 14.02 -32.60 -4.94
N ASP A 191 13.89 -31.92 -3.80
CA ASP A 191 13.89 -32.58 -2.49
C ASP A 191 12.72 -33.55 -2.34
N VAL A 192 11.52 -33.16 -2.77
CA VAL A 192 10.33 -34.02 -2.71
C VAL A 192 10.47 -35.23 -3.65
N GLN A 193 11.15 -35.08 -4.79
CA GLN A 193 11.33 -36.14 -5.80
C GLN A 193 12.54 -37.05 -5.57
N GLY A 194 13.53 -36.60 -4.80
CA GLY A 194 14.75 -37.35 -4.52
C GLY A 194 14.56 -38.40 -3.43
N ASP A 195 15.65 -38.70 -2.73
CA ASP A 195 15.68 -39.76 -1.71
C ASP A 195 14.63 -39.56 -0.62
N ALA A 196 14.07 -40.67 -0.14
CA ALA A 196 13.15 -40.71 0.98
C ALA A 196 13.75 -39.98 2.20
N ALA A 197 12.93 -39.20 2.90
CA ALA A 197 13.38 -38.36 4.02
C ALA A 197 14.17 -39.14 5.07
N ASP A 198 13.79 -40.39 5.34
CA ASP A 198 14.44 -41.26 6.34
C ASP A 198 15.87 -41.68 5.92
N LEU A 199 16.21 -41.60 4.63
CA LEU A 199 17.54 -41.94 4.10
C LEU A 199 18.48 -40.72 4.06
N ARG A 200 17.98 -39.51 4.30
CA ARG A 200 18.78 -38.27 4.26
C ARG A 200 19.51 -38.07 5.59
N THR A 201 20.81 -38.29 5.59
CA THR A 201 21.69 -38.14 6.77
C THR A 201 21.98 -36.68 7.08
N GLN A 202 21.94 -35.80 6.08
CA GLN A 202 22.15 -34.35 6.20
C GLN A 202 20.94 -33.59 6.75
N CYS A 203 19.80 -34.25 6.96
CA CYS A 203 18.60 -33.61 7.49
C CYS A 203 18.49 -33.79 9.00
N ASN A 204 18.18 -32.70 9.71
CA ASN A 204 17.77 -32.78 11.11
C ASN A 204 16.34 -33.37 11.25
N ASP A 205 15.92 -33.69 12.47
CA ASP A 205 14.63 -34.37 12.70
C ASP A 205 13.41 -33.55 12.26
N GLU A 206 13.45 -32.21 12.39
CA GLU A 206 12.36 -31.33 11.95
C GLU A 206 12.26 -31.31 10.41
N GLN A 207 13.39 -31.18 9.72
CA GLN A 207 13.48 -31.25 8.26
C GLN A 207 13.02 -32.61 7.74
N ARG A 208 13.50 -33.71 8.35
CA ARG A 208 13.11 -35.07 7.97
C ARG A 208 11.60 -35.27 8.11
N ARG A 209 11.02 -34.83 9.23
CA ARG A 209 9.57 -34.94 9.50
C ARG A 209 8.74 -34.14 8.49
N THR A 210 9.13 -32.90 8.21
CA THR A 210 8.39 -32.02 7.28
C THR A 210 8.54 -32.45 5.82
N LEU A 211 9.73 -32.91 5.40
CA LEU A 211 9.94 -33.50 4.09
C LEU A 211 9.16 -34.80 3.91
N LYS A 212 9.15 -35.68 4.92
CA LYS A 212 8.36 -36.91 4.91
C LYS A 212 6.88 -36.61 4.74
N ALA A 213 6.36 -35.59 5.42
CA ALA A 213 4.97 -35.16 5.25
C ALA A 213 4.65 -34.74 3.80
N LEU A 214 5.58 -34.06 3.11
CA LEU A 214 5.45 -33.72 1.69
C LEU A 214 5.55 -34.93 0.76
N GLN A 215 6.52 -35.82 0.99
CA GLN A 215 6.70 -37.03 0.18
C GLN A 215 5.50 -38.00 0.32
N CYS A 216 4.90 -38.05 1.50
CA CYS A 216 3.70 -38.84 1.81
C CYS A 216 2.37 -38.19 1.33
N CYS A 217 2.41 -37.03 0.66
CA CYS A 217 1.21 -36.44 0.05
C CYS A 217 0.54 -37.41 -0.94
N SER A 218 -0.71 -37.10 -1.31
CA SER A 218 -1.43 -37.91 -2.29
C SER A 218 -0.72 -37.87 -3.66
N ALA A 219 -0.97 -38.88 -4.50
CA ALA A 219 -0.45 -38.86 -5.87
C ALA A 219 -0.91 -37.62 -6.65
N ALA A 220 -2.16 -37.19 -6.44
CA ALA A 220 -2.71 -35.98 -7.04
C ALA A 220 -1.97 -34.70 -6.58
N ASP A 221 -1.64 -34.57 -5.28
CA ASP A 221 -0.87 -33.41 -4.79
C ASP A 221 0.55 -33.38 -5.37
N ARG A 222 1.19 -34.55 -5.53
CA ARG A 222 2.52 -34.64 -6.17
C ARG A 222 2.46 -34.27 -7.65
N GLU A 223 1.41 -34.66 -8.35
CA GLU A 223 1.14 -34.24 -9.73
C GLU A 223 0.93 -32.72 -9.81
N VAL A 224 0.14 -32.13 -8.91
CA VAL A 224 -0.05 -30.67 -8.82
C VAL A 224 1.28 -29.95 -8.61
N LEU A 225 2.13 -30.44 -7.71
CA LEU A 225 3.46 -29.85 -7.47
C LEU A 225 4.32 -29.87 -8.74
N GLN A 226 4.32 -31.00 -9.46
CA GLN A 226 5.08 -31.16 -10.71
C GLN A 226 4.52 -30.29 -11.84
N ASP A 227 3.20 -30.23 -11.98
CA ASP A 227 2.50 -29.39 -12.95
C ASP A 227 2.81 -27.90 -12.75
N VAL A 228 2.80 -27.45 -11.50
CA VAL A 228 3.17 -26.08 -11.13
C VAL A 228 4.65 -25.85 -11.41
N ARG A 229 5.55 -26.81 -11.13
CA ARG A 229 6.97 -26.73 -11.49
C ARG A 229 7.17 -26.49 -12.98
N VAL A 230 6.58 -27.31 -13.85
CA VAL A 230 6.72 -27.18 -15.32
C VAL A 230 6.17 -25.83 -15.79
N SER A 231 5.08 -25.36 -15.20
CA SER A 231 4.52 -24.05 -15.53
C SER A 231 5.44 -22.90 -15.11
N ILE A 232 6.03 -22.98 -13.91
CA ILE A 232 6.98 -22.00 -13.38
C ILE A 232 8.28 -21.96 -14.20
N GLU A 233 8.82 -23.12 -14.62
CA GLU A 233 9.94 -23.20 -15.56
C GLU A 233 9.60 -22.49 -16.88
N GLY A 234 8.42 -22.74 -17.44
CA GLY A 234 7.99 -22.05 -18.65
C GLY A 234 7.76 -20.54 -18.46
N ILE A 235 7.34 -20.08 -17.28
CA ILE A 235 7.26 -18.65 -16.95
C ILE A 235 8.66 -18.05 -16.87
N ARG A 236 9.63 -18.75 -16.26
CA ARG A 236 11.03 -18.31 -16.22
C ARG A 236 11.57 -18.11 -17.63
N ASP A 237 11.37 -19.10 -18.50
CA ASP A 237 11.93 -19.05 -19.84
C ASP A 237 11.42 -17.82 -20.59
N ILE A 238 10.14 -17.50 -20.44
CA ILE A 238 9.53 -16.30 -20.99
C ILE A 238 10.16 -15.03 -20.38
N LEU A 239 10.23 -14.92 -19.05
CA LEU A 239 10.68 -13.70 -18.37
C LEU A 239 12.19 -13.42 -18.51
N LEU A 240 13.01 -14.48 -18.63
CA LEU A 240 14.47 -14.35 -18.66
C LEU A 240 15.04 -14.28 -20.08
N HIS A 241 14.42 -14.91 -21.07
CA HIS A 241 14.96 -14.95 -22.44
C HIS A 241 14.28 -13.97 -23.39
N HIS A 242 13.24 -13.29 -22.95
CA HIS A 242 12.59 -12.24 -23.74
C HIS A 242 12.72 -10.88 -23.03
N GLU A 243 13.01 -9.87 -23.83
CA GLU A 243 12.73 -8.48 -23.49
C GLU A 243 11.56 -8.05 -24.37
N LEU A 244 10.61 -7.32 -23.78
CA LEU A 244 9.51 -6.74 -24.56
C LEU A 244 10.07 -5.57 -25.35
N ALA A 245 9.80 -5.56 -26.65
CA ALA A 245 10.34 -4.56 -27.57
C ALA A 245 9.48 -3.29 -27.61
N GLY A 246 8.19 -3.41 -27.26
CA GLY A 246 7.30 -2.28 -27.07
C GLY A 246 7.75 -1.34 -25.95
N THR A 247 7.48 -0.05 -26.12
CA THR A 247 7.47 0.86 -24.97
C THR A 247 6.36 0.44 -24.03
N THR A 248 6.36 0.83 -22.77
CA THR A 248 5.26 0.45 -21.84
C THR A 248 3.86 0.85 -22.34
N GLN A 249 3.77 1.74 -23.33
CA GLN A 249 2.54 2.27 -23.92
C GLN A 249 2.09 1.54 -25.20
N GLU A 250 3.03 1.02 -25.99
CA GLU A 250 2.75 0.47 -27.32
C GLU A 250 2.99 -1.04 -27.36
N LEU A 251 1.90 -1.79 -27.43
CA LEU A 251 1.94 -3.25 -27.54
C LEU A 251 2.12 -3.66 -29.00
N ILE A 252 3.25 -4.26 -29.35
CA ILE A 252 3.49 -4.78 -30.71
C ILE A 252 3.15 -6.27 -30.82
N ALA A 253 2.94 -6.74 -32.05
CA ALA A 253 2.55 -8.13 -32.32
C ALA A 253 3.58 -9.17 -31.80
N ALA A 254 4.86 -8.81 -31.74
CA ALA A 254 5.89 -9.68 -31.17
C ALA A 254 5.70 -9.87 -29.65
N ASP A 255 5.38 -8.80 -28.92
CA ASP A 255 5.13 -8.87 -27.46
C ASP A 255 3.88 -9.69 -27.16
N VAL A 256 2.83 -9.57 -27.98
CA VAL A 256 1.61 -10.41 -27.86
C VAL A 256 1.94 -11.90 -27.92
N LYS A 257 2.83 -12.31 -28.83
CA LYS A 257 3.25 -13.72 -28.96
C LYS A 257 3.98 -14.24 -27.72
N VAL A 258 4.63 -13.36 -26.95
CA VAL A 258 5.31 -13.70 -25.69
C VAL A 258 4.33 -13.69 -24.51
N LEU A 259 3.43 -12.71 -24.46
CA LEU A 259 2.53 -12.48 -23.33
C LEU A 259 1.36 -13.46 -23.28
N VAL A 260 0.89 -13.97 -24.43
CA VAL A 260 -0.19 -14.98 -24.46
C VAL A 260 0.22 -16.29 -23.77
N PRO A 261 1.39 -16.88 -24.04
CA PRO A 261 1.90 -18.02 -23.27
C PRO A 261 2.07 -17.72 -21.78
N LEU A 262 2.59 -16.54 -21.42
CA LEU A 262 2.74 -16.11 -20.02
C LEU A 262 1.40 -16.11 -19.29
N ARG A 263 0.37 -15.55 -19.93
CA ARG A 263 -1.00 -15.53 -19.41
C ARG A 263 -1.53 -16.93 -19.13
N VAL A 264 -1.42 -17.84 -20.10
CA VAL A 264 -1.92 -19.22 -19.96
C VAL A 264 -1.27 -19.92 -18.78
N LYS A 265 0.07 -19.81 -18.65
CA LYS A 265 0.80 -20.39 -17.53
C LYS A 265 0.43 -19.74 -16.20
N SER A 266 0.24 -18.41 -16.18
CA SER A 266 -0.18 -17.68 -14.98
C SER A 266 -1.56 -18.11 -14.49
N HIS A 267 -2.52 -18.30 -15.40
CA HIS A 267 -3.85 -18.82 -15.06
C HIS A 267 -3.79 -20.23 -14.53
N PHE A 268 -2.97 -21.08 -15.13
CA PHE A 268 -2.78 -22.45 -14.68
C PHE A 268 -2.21 -22.50 -13.26
N VAL A 269 -1.12 -21.76 -12.99
CA VAL A 269 -0.52 -21.67 -11.66
C VAL A 269 -1.52 -21.10 -10.65
N ALA A 270 -2.25 -20.03 -10.99
CA ALA A 270 -3.24 -19.44 -10.10
C ALA A 270 -4.33 -20.43 -9.69
N ARG A 271 -4.86 -21.21 -10.66
CA ARG A 271 -5.88 -22.23 -10.41
C ARG A 271 -5.35 -23.35 -9.52
N ARG A 272 -4.21 -23.96 -9.90
CA ARG A 272 -3.59 -25.04 -9.13
C ARG A 272 -3.19 -24.59 -7.72
N ALA A 273 -2.75 -23.35 -7.57
CA ALA A 273 -2.42 -22.78 -6.27
C ALA A 273 -3.66 -22.71 -5.36
N ALA A 274 -4.80 -22.27 -5.91
CA ALA A 274 -6.06 -22.16 -5.18
C ALA A 274 -6.68 -23.52 -4.83
N ASP A 275 -6.54 -24.52 -5.71
CA ASP A 275 -7.16 -25.84 -5.55
C ASP A 275 -6.44 -26.72 -4.50
N SER A 276 -5.21 -26.38 -4.11
CA SER A 276 -4.37 -27.21 -3.22
C SER A 276 -3.70 -26.43 -2.08
N PRO A 277 -4.46 -25.67 -1.25
CA PRO A 277 -3.87 -24.80 -0.21
C PRO A 277 -3.06 -25.57 0.84
N ARG A 278 -3.44 -26.83 1.12
CA ARG A 278 -2.73 -27.70 2.06
C ARG A 278 -1.32 -28.04 1.57
N LEU A 279 -1.16 -28.30 0.27
CA LEU A 279 0.14 -28.61 -0.33
C LEU A 279 1.14 -27.48 -0.09
N TRP A 280 0.75 -26.24 -0.38
CA TRP A 280 1.64 -25.09 -0.23
C TRP A 280 2.01 -24.83 1.23
N SER A 281 1.08 -25.04 2.17
CA SER A 281 1.38 -24.98 3.60
C SER A 281 2.44 -26.01 4.02
N LEU A 282 2.39 -27.22 3.47
CA LEU A 282 3.42 -28.24 3.70
C LEU A 282 4.78 -27.82 3.11
N CYS A 283 4.78 -27.22 1.91
CA CYS A 283 5.98 -26.65 1.29
C CYS A 283 6.62 -25.57 2.19
N ASP A 284 5.80 -24.66 2.71
CA ASP A 284 6.25 -23.60 3.61
C ASP A 284 6.80 -24.14 4.93
N ASN A 285 6.18 -25.19 5.48
CA ASN A 285 6.67 -25.84 6.69
C ASN A 285 8.06 -26.46 6.48
N TYR A 286 8.26 -27.15 5.36
CA TYR A 286 9.56 -27.73 5.02
C TYR A 286 10.63 -26.66 4.81
N LEU A 287 10.34 -25.58 4.06
CA LEU A 287 11.30 -24.49 3.85
C LEU A 287 11.65 -23.75 5.14
N ARG A 288 10.68 -23.56 6.05
CA ARG A 288 10.93 -23.00 7.38
C ARG A 288 11.86 -23.90 8.20
N ALA A 289 11.64 -25.22 8.20
CA ALA A 289 12.54 -26.17 8.86
C ALA A 289 13.95 -26.16 8.24
N ARG A 290 14.03 -26.08 6.91
CA ARG A 290 15.30 -25.98 6.18
C ARG A 290 16.08 -24.72 6.54
N HIS A 291 15.41 -23.57 6.57
CA HIS A 291 16.00 -22.28 6.92
C HIS A 291 16.52 -22.24 8.35
N ARG A 292 15.80 -22.81 9.32
CA ARG A 292 16.22 -22.87 10.73
C ARG A 292 17.54 -23.65 10.92
N SER A 293 17.70 -24.77 10.23
CA SER A 293 18.94 -25.57 10.33
C SER A 293 20.16 -24.79 9.87
N HIS A 294 20.05 -24.11 8.72
CA HIS A 294 21.17 -23.32 8.19
C HIS A 294 21.60 -22.18 9.11
N ARG A 295 20.68 -21.64 9.93
CA ARG A 295 21.05 -20.62 10.94
C ARG A 295 21.84 -21.23 12.09
N LEU A 296 21.44 -22.40 12.59
CA LEU A 296 22.12 -23.07 13.70
C LEU A 296 23.53 -23.52 13.33
N ASP A 297 23.71 -24.07 12.11
CA ASP A 297 25.03 -24.51 11.63
C ASP A 297 25.98 -23.31 11.40
N GLY A 298 25.44 -22.18 10.92
CA GLY A 298 26.20 -20.95 10.72
C GLY A 298 26.63 -20.28 12.03
N GLU A 299 25.84 -20.39 13.10
CA GLU A 299 26.16 -19.84 14.42
C GLU A 299 27.23 -20.67 15.15
N GLN A 300 27.31 -21.98 14.90
CA GLN A 300 28.31 -22.86 15.53
C GLN A 300 29.71 -22.77 14.91
N HIS A 301 29.82 -22.34 13.65
CA HIS A 301 31.10 -22.17 12.96
C HIS A 301 31.57 -20.72 12.83
N ALA A 302 30.78 -19.76 13.34
CA ALA A 302 31.22 -18.37 13.43
C ALA A 302 32.29 -18.24 14.54
N SER A 303 33.55 -18.09 14.13
CA SER A 303 34.66 -17.80 15.03
C SER A 303 34.37 -16.53 15.86
N PRO A 304 34.66 -16.48 17.17
CA PRO A 304 34.34 -15.34 18.04
C PRO A 304 35.02 -14.00 17.70
N LEU A 305 35.89 -13.95 16.69
CA LEU A 305 36.85 -12.86 16.51
C LEU A 305 36.56 -11.89 15.35
N GLU A 306 35.53 -12.10 14.55
CA GLU A 306 35.12 -11.15 13.51
C GLU A 306 33.65 -10.75 13.71
N HIS A 307 33.43 -9.86 14.68
CA HIS A 307 32.19 -9.09 14.81
C HIS A 307 32.15 -8.02 13.70
N ASP A 308 32.05 -8.44 12.45
CA ASP A 308 31.66 -7.54 11.38
C ASP A 308 30.14 -7.29 11.49
N VAL A 309 29.79 -6.07 11.88
CA VAL A 309 28.44 -5.60 12.21
C VAL A 309 27.59 -5.38 10.95
N THR A 310 27.84 -6.12 9.88
CA THR A 310 26.86 -6.28 8.81
C THR A 310 25.74 -7.17 9.35
N LYS A 311 24.76 -6.55 10.02
CA LYS A 311 23.48 -7.16 10.38
C LYS A 311 22.91 -7.83 9.13
N ARG A 312 23.23 -9.13 8.93
CA ARG A 312 22.48 -10.01 8.03
C ARG A 312 21.09 -10.05 8.63
N THR A 313 20.24 -9.13 8.17
CA THR A 313 18.81 -9.18 8.41
C THR A 313 18.40 -10.59 8.04
N ALA A 314 18.05 -11.39 9.05
CA ALA A 314 17.76 -12.79 8.86
C ALA A 314 16.75 -12.89 7.72
N SER A 315 17.16 -13.49 6.59
CA SER A 315 16.34 -13.52 5.40
C SER A 315 15.00 -14.13 5.79
N LYS A 316 13.91 -13.40 5.53
CA LYS A 316 12.58 -13.87 5.89
C LYS A 316 12.37 -15.25 5.25
N PRO A 317 11.81 -16.24 5.98
CA PRO A 317 11.56 -17.55 5.41
C PRO A 317 10.75 -17.42 4.12
N PHE A 318 11.18 -18.15 3.09
CA PHE A 318 10.50 -18.24 1.81
C PHE A 318 9.11 -18.86 2.00
N ASP A 319 8.09 -18.17 1.49
CA ASP A 319 6.69 -18.56 1.54
C ASP A 319 6.24 -18.79 0.09
N VAL A 320 6.04 -20.06 -0.26
CA VAL A 320 5.73 -20.55 -1.60
C VAL A 320 4.34 -20.09 -2.01
N ALA A 321 3.35 -20.25 -1.13
CA ALA A 321 1.98 -19.84 -1.42
C ALA A 321 1.92 -18.36 -1.79
N LYS A 322 2.58 -17.52 -0.98
CA LYS A 322 2.68 -16.08 -1.21
C LYS A 322 3.47 -15.74 -2.47
N TRP A 323 4.55 -16.45 -2.76
CA TRP A 323 5.35 -16.18 -3.96
C TRP A 323 4.61 -16.56 -5.24
N LEU A 324 3.93 -17.71 -5.26
CA LEU A 324 3.06 -18.10 -6.37
C LEU A 324 1.97 -17.05 -6.59
N ASP A 325 1.32 -16.59 -5.51
CA ASP A 325 0.36 -15.49 -5.53
C ASP A 325 0.94 -14.19 -6.12
N GLU A 326 2.18 -13.84 -5.75
CA GLU A 326 2.88 -12.65 -6.22
C GLU A 326 3.21 -12.69 -7.72
N ILE A 327 3.56 -13.87 -8.26
CA ILE A 327 3.88 -14.08 -9.67
C ILE A 327 2.63 -13.94 -10.55
N VAL A 328 1.55 -14.62 -10.18
CA VAL A 328 0.30 -14.64 -10.98
C VAL A 328 -0.62 -13.46 -10.67
N ARG A 329 -0.16 -12.52 -9.83
CA ARG A 329 -0.97 -11.44 -9.27
C ARG A 329 -1.64 -10.58 -10.34
N VAL A 330 -0.93 -10.24 -11.41
CA VAL A 330 -1.44 -9.37 -12.48
C VAL A 330 -2.64 -10.02 -13.17
N SER A 331 -2.53 -11.29 -13.55
CA SER A 331 -3.65 -12.05 -14.11
C SER A 331 -4.83 -12.12 -13.15
N ARG A 332 -4.59 -12.41 -11.87
CA ARG A 332 -5.66 -12.44 -10.86
C ARG A 332 -6.34 -11.09 -10.68
N ASP A 333 -5.56 -10.02 -10.56
CA ASP A 333 -6.08 -8.66 -10.38
C ASP A 333 -6.86 -8.22 -11.62
N TYR A 334 -6.41 -8.58 -12.83
CA TYR A 334 -7.16 -8.32 -14.06
C TYR A 334 -8.51 -9.06 -14.06
N LEU A 335 -8.53 -10.35 -13.72
CA LEU A 335 -9.78 -11.10 -13.60
C LEU A 335 -10.71 -10.52 -12.52
N GLN A 336 -10.16 -10.01 -11.42
CA GLN A 336 -10.92 -9.34 -10.37
C GLN A 336 -11.61 -8.07 -10.88
N ILE A 337 -10.90 -7.19 -11.60
CA ILE A 337 -11.52 -5.98 -12.17
C ILE A 337 -12.45 -6.30 -13.33
N LEU A 338 -12.23 -7.42 -14.03
CA LEU A 338 -13.10 -7.85 -15.12
C LEU A 338 -14.51 -8.20 -14.63
N SER A 339 -14.69 -8.52 -13.35
CA SER A 339 -16.02 -8.70 -12.75
C SER A 339 -16.93 -7.46 -12.85
N VAL A 340 -16.36 -6.28 -13.09
CA VAL A 340 -17.09 -5.03 -13.35
C VAL A 340 -17.92 -5.13 -14.63
N VAL A 341 -17.43 -5.86 -15.64
CA VAL A 341 -18.09 -6.00 -16.95
C VAL A 341 -19.50 -6.56 -16.80
N SER A 342 -19.68 -7.60 -15.98
CA SER A 342 -20.97 -8.24 -15.73
C SER A 342 -21.76 -7.63 -14.57
N SER A 343 -21.14 -6.83 -13.71
CA SER A 343 -21.78 -6.25 -12.52
C SER A 343 -22.38 -4.88 -12.80
N ALA A 344 -23.71 -4.79 -12.89
CA ALA A 344 -24.40 -3.52 -13.07
C ALA A 344 -24.07 -2.48 -11.97
N THR A 345 -23.94 -2.93 -10.72
CA THR A 345 -23.61 -2.05 -9.58
C THR A 345 -22.19 -1.50 -9.63
N LEU A 346 -21.19 -2.33 -9.97
CA LEU A 346 -19.81 -1.85 -10.09
C LEU A 346 -19.66 -0.96 -11.33
N ALA A 347 -20.31 -1.35 -12.42
CA ALA A 347 -20.34 -0.59 -13.66
C ALA A 347 -20.93 0.80 -13.47
N SER A 348 -22.05 0.97 -12.75
CA SER A 348 -22.65 2.28 -12.51
C SER A 348 -21.78 3.23 -11.67
N VAL A 349 -20.82 2.67 -10.92
CA VAL A 349 -19.87 3.44 -10.12
C VAL A 349 -18.65 3.84 -10.94
N LEU A 350 -18.14 2.93 -11.76
CA LEU A 350 -16.91 3.10 -12.55
C LEU A 350 -17.16 3.75 -13.92
N PHE A 351 -18.36 3.60 -14.46
CA PHE A 351 -18.78 4.13 -15.74
C PHE A 351 -19.92 5.10 -15.50
N GLY A 352 -19.75 6.33 -15.99
CA GLY A 352 -20.82 7.30 -16.11
C GLY A 352 -21.03 7.65 -17.58
N ASP A 353 -22.12 8.38 -17.84
CA ASP A 353 -22.46 8.88 -19.18
C ASP A 353 -21.43 9.89 -19.72
N ARG A 354 -20.58 10.41 -18.83
CA ARG A 354 -19.54 11.39 -19.16
C ARG A 354 -18.14 10.75 -19.19
N PRO A 355 -17.18 11.41 -19.85
CA PRO A 355 -15.79 10.97 -19.87
C PRO A 355 -15.21 10.82 -18.47
N LEU A 356 -14.27 9.89 -18.35
CA LEU A 356 -13.49 9.70 -17.13
C LEU A 356 -12.58 10.91 -16.88
N GLU A 357 -12.52 11.35 -15.63
CA GLU A 357 -11.55 12.35 -15.17
C GLU A 357 -10.51 11.70 -14.26
N VAL A 358 -9.25 12.13 -14.38
CA VAL A 358 -8.16 11.70 -13.49
C VAL A 358 -7.41 12.93 -12.98
N VAL A 359 -7.47 13.13 -11.66
CA VAL A 359 -6.78 14.17 -10.90
C VAL A 359 -5.51 13.56 -10.31
N LEU A 360 -4.37 14.18 -10.61
CA LEU A 360 -3.08 13.79 -10.04
C LEU A 360 -2.83 14.57 -8.75
N VAL A 361 -2.56 13.85 -7.67
CA VAL A 361 -2.17 14.45 -6.39
C VAL A 361 -0.66 14.61 -6.37
N PRO A 362 -0.15 15.85 -6.25
CA PRO A 362 1.29 16.07 -6.10
C PRO A 362 1.77 15.44 -4.79
N THR A 363 2.97 14.88 -4.79
CA THR A 363 3.60 14.47 -3.53
C THR A 363 3.99 15.74 -2.78
N PRO A 364 3.42 16.00 -1.58
CA PRO A 364 3.72 17.24 -0.88
C PRO A 364 5.19 17.25 -0.45
N ASN A 365 5.85 18.40 -0.65
CA ASN A 365 7.10 18.69 0.03
C ASN A 365 6.76 18.94 1.49
N ALA A 366 7.14 18.02 2.36
CA ALA A 366 6.88 18.19 3.79
C ALA A 366 7.70 19.39 4.31
N PRO A 367 7.05 20.38 4.97
CA PRO A 367 7.76 21.47 5.64
C PRO A 367 8.67 20.92 6.74
N GLU A 368 9.70 21.67 7.09
CA GLU A 368 10.51 21.37 8.29
C GLU A 368 9.60 21.45 9.51
N ALA A 369 9.39 20.31 10.16
CA ALA A 369 8.60 20.25 11.37
C ALA A 369 9.45 20.77 12.55
N PRO A 370 8.86 21.57 13.46
CA PRO A 370 9.60 22.11 14.59
C PRO A 370 10.07 21.00 15.54
N THR A 371 11.15 21.25 16.27
CA THR A 371 11.66 20.32 17.28
C THR A 371 10.59 20.04 18.34
N ILE A 372 10.38 18.75 18.63
CA ILE A 372 9.37 18.31 19.61
C ILE A 372 9.98 18.40 21.01
N SER A 373 9.33 19.14 21.91
CA SER A 373 9.76 19.32 23.30
C SER A 373 9.15 18.28 24.25
N THR A 374 9.74 18.11 25.44
CA THR A 374 9.12 17.23 26.47
C THR A 374 7.84 17.80 27.04
N SER A 375 7.67 19.14 27.04
CA SER A 375 6.41 19.77 27.44
C SER A 375 5.27 19.42 26.49
N ASP A 376 5.50 19.38 25.17
CA ASP A 376 4.47 19.02 24.19
C ASP A 376 3.95 17.59 24.42
N ILE A 377 4.90 16.67 24.67
CA ILE A 377 4.62 15.27 24.99
C ILE A 377 3.81 15.16 26.29
N ARG A 378 4.30 15.77 27.38
CA ARG A 378 3.62 15.70 28.70
C ARG A 378 2.22 16.31 28.64
N SER A 379 2.06 17.47 28.00
CA SER A 379 0.76 18.13 27.88
C SER A 379 -0.25 17.22 27.19
N THR A 380 0.15 16.61 26.08
CA THR A 380 -0.74 15.71 25.32
C THR A 380 -1.07 14.44 26.11
N LEU A 381 -0.07 13.80 26.72
CA LEU A 381 -0.27 12.59 27.51
C LEU A 381 -1.17 12.85 28.74
N HIS A 382 -0.99 13.98 29.40
CA HIS A 382 -1.83 14.41 30.50
C HIS A 382 -3.28 14.64 30.04
N GLU A 383 -3.50 15.31 28.89
CA GLU A 383 -4.84 15.52 28.31
C GLU A 383 -5.59 14.21 28.01
N VAL A 384 -4.87 13.16 27.60
CA VAL A 384 -5.45 11.83 27.34
C VAL A 384 -5.55 10.94 28.58
N GLY A 385 -5.25 11.47 29.77
CA GLY A 385 -5.51 10.83 31.06
C GLY A 385 -4.30 10.21 31.76
N TRP A 386 -3.07 10.43 31.28
CA TRP A 386 -1.85 10.02 31.99
C TRP A 386 -1.48 11.08 33.03
N THR A 387 -2.24 11.14 34.12
CA THR A 387 -2.11 12.17 35.15
C THR A 387 -0.81 12.08 35.94
N ASP A 388 -0.18 10.92 35.97
CA ASP A 388 1.08 10.63 36.65
C ASP A 388 2.31 10.88 35.75
N ILE A 389 2.16 11.40 34.53
CA ILE A 389 3.28 11.60 33.58
C ILE A 389 4.34 12.61 34.07
N GLU A 390 4.00 13.42 35.08
CA GLU A 390 4.94 14.33 35.75
C GLU A 390 5.84 13.61 36.78
N ASP A 391 5.48 12.40 37.19
CA ASP A 391 6.22 11.64 38.18
C ASP A 391 7.62 11.27 37.66
N ALA A 392 8.57 11.23 38.59
CA ALA A 392 9.97 11.03 38.25
C ALA A 392 10.24 9.72 37.49
N GLN A 393 9.40 8.70 37.70
CA GLN A 393 9.49 7.40 37.05
C GLN A 393 9.30 7.45 35.53
N TYR A 394 8.61 8.47 34.99
CA TYR A 394 8.38 8.62 33.55
C TYR A 394 9.36 9.56 32.84
N HIS A 395 10.30 10.20 33.56
CA HIS A 395 11.27 11.09 32.92
C HIS A 395 12.07 10.40 31.80
N THR A 396 12.56 9.18 32.06
CA THR A 396 13.32 8.41 31.06
C THR A 396 12.45 8.07 29.86
N LEU A 397 11.21 7.63 30.08
CA LEU A 397 10.24 7.33 29.03
C LEU A 397 9.99 8.55 28.13
N VAL A 398 9.74 9.71 28.73
CA VAL A 398 9.45 10.95 28.00
C VAL A 398 10.67 11.44 27.21
N GLU A 399 11.88 11.31 27.76
CA GLU A 399 13.11 11.66 27.03
C GLU A 399 13.41 10.69 25.88
N ASP A 400 13.20 9.39 26.08
CA ASP A 400 13.36 8.38 25.02
C ASP A 400 12.31 8.55 23.91
N LEU A 401 11.08 8.90 24.29
CA LEU A 401 10.01 9.26 23.37
C LEU A 401 10.35 10.53 22.59
N ARG A 402 10.82 11.59 23.27
CA ARG A 402 11.28 12.82 22.61
C ARG A 402 12.39 12.54 21.61
N ARG A 403 13.36 11.69 21.96
CA ARG A 403 14.45 11.30 21.05
C ARG A 403 13.89 10.57 19.83
N SER A 404 13.04 9.57 20.06
CA SER A 404 12.39 8.79 19.00
C SER A 404 11.56 9.65 18.06
N LEU A 405 10.76 10.56 18.60
CA LEU A 405 9.92 11.48 17.84
C LEU A 405 10.75 12.44 17.00
N ASN A 406 11.80 13.05 17.57
CA ASN A 406 12.67 13.92 16.79
C ASN A 406 13.42 13.16 15.68
N ILE A 407 13.78 11.89 15.88
CA ILE A 407 14.34 11.03 14.81
C ILE A 407 13.32 10.78 13.69
N LEU A 408 12.05 10.53 14.04
CA LEU A 408 10.98 10.37 13.06
C LEU A 408 10.66 11.69 12.32
N ASN A 409 10.90 12.82 12.98
CA ASN A 409 10.58 14.16 12.48
C ASN A 409 11.69 14.77 11.61
N THR A 410 12.96 14.37 11.81
CA THR A 410 14.09 14.97 11.08
C THR A 410 14.23 14.44 9.65
N THR A 411 14.69 15.33 8.77
CA THR A 411 14.93 15.11 7.35
C THR A 411 16.27 14.42 7.05
N ASP A 412 17.20 14.47 7.99
CA ASP A 412 18.58 14.00 7.81
C ASP A 412 18.74 12.52 8.20
N SER A 413 18.57 11.65 7.22
CA SER A 413 18.99 10.24 7.30
C SER A 413 20.52 10.06 7.17
N GLY A 414 21.31 11.13 7.14
CA GLY A 414 22.76 11.08 6.94
C GLY A 414 23.59 10.75 8.19
N ALA A 415 23.01 10.80 9.39
CA ALA A 415 23.77 10.74 10.64
C ALA A 415 23.57 9.46 11.48
N ILE A 416 22.88 8.44 10.96
CA ILE A 416 22.67 7.19 11.69
C ILE A 416 23.47 6.09 11.00
N LEU A 417 24.72 5.92 11.47
CA LEU A 417 25.70 4.85 11.17
C LEU A 417 26.68 5.04 10.00
N SER A 418 27.40 6.16 9.95
CA SER A 418 28.60 6.28 9.10
C SER A 418 29.86 6.25 9.99
N ASP A 419 30.53 5.10 10.04
CA ASP A 419 31.91 4.98 10.52
C ASP A 419 32.85 5.26 9.32
N PRO A 420 33.85 6.17 9.42
CA PRO A 420 34.63 6.59 8.26
C PRO A 420 35.85 5.69 8.08
N ALA A 421 35.62 4.46 7.60
CA ALA A 421 36.69 3.64 7.03
C ALA A 421 36.10 2.55 6.15
N HIS A 422 36.06 2.80 4.84
CA HIS A 422 36.46 1.87 3.78
C HIS A 422 35.91 2.37 2.44
N SER A 423 36.79 3.04 1.71
CA SER A 423 36.67 3.31 0.29
C SER A 423 36.77 2.00 -0.48
N SER A 424 35.71 1.61 -1.18
CA SER A 424 35.75 0.79 -2.40
C SER A 424 34.43 0.96 -3.15
N ASP A 425 34.56 1.26 -4.44
CA ASP A 425 33.49 1.51 -5.42
C ASP A 425 32.24 0.65 -5.21
N THR A 426 31.18 1.27 -4.73
CA THR A 426 29.81 0.77 -4.92
C THR A 426 28.91 1.97 -5.14
N LEU A 427 28.09 1.90 -6.19
CA LEU A 427 27.04 2.84 -6.56
C LEU A 427 26.47 3.55 -5.32
N ILE A 428 26.59 4.88 -5.28
CA ILE A 428 26.01 5.74 -4.25
C ILE A 428 24.52 5.41 -4.17
N SER A 429 24.16 4.54 -3.23
CA SER A 429 22.79 4.31 -2.83
C SER A 429 22.40 5.54 -2.03
N GLU A 430 21.96 6.59 -2.73
CA GLU A 430 21.29 7.73 -2.11
C GLU A 430 20.24 7.15 -1.16
N THR A 431 20.43 7.36 0.14
CA THR A 431 19.44 6.95 1.13
C THR A 431 18.15 7.70 0.78
N PRO A 432 17.05 6.99 0.45
CA PRO A 432 15.84 7.68 0.00
C PRO A 432 15.37 8.64 1.09
N ARG A 433 15.11 9.90 0.70
CA ARG A 433 14.63 10.93 1.62
C ARG A 433 13.29 10.51 2.23
N PRO A 434 13.00 10.88 3.49
CA PRO A 434 11.68 10.66 4.06
C PRO A 434 10.60 11.35 3.23
N SER A 435 9.51 10.64 2.96
CA SER A 435 8.43 11.09 2.08
C SER A 435 7.06 10.74 2.66
N VAL A 436 6.06 11.53 2.29
CA VAL A 436 4.66 11.23 2.58
C VAL A 436 4.24 10.09 1.65
N HIS A 437 3.75 9.00 2.22
CA HIS A 437 3.28 7.87 1.42
C HIS A 437 2.03 8.25 0.61
N PRO A 438 1.83 7.68 -0.59
CA PRO A 438 0.74 8.05 -1.49
C PRO A 438 -0.65 8.02 -0.86
N GLU A 439 -0.96 7.03 -0.01
CA GLU A 439 -2.25 6.94 0.66
C GLU A 439 -2.51 8.09 1.65
N CYS A 440 -1.48 8.57 2.33
CA CYS A 440 -1.58 9.70 3.25
C CYS A 440 -1.66 11.04 2.50
N ALA A 441 -0.87 11.18 1.42
CA ALA A 441 -0.93 12.35 0.55
C ALA A 441 -2.33 12.49 -0.10
N LEU A 442 -2.90 11.36 -0.54
CA LEU A 442 -4.26 11.32 -1.09
C LEU A 442 -5.31 11.70 -0.03
N LEU A 443 -5.22 11.17 1.19
CA LEU A 443 -6.13 11.53 2.28
C LEU A 443 -6.08 13.04 2.59
N ALA A 444 -4.88 13.62 2.66
CA ALA A 444 -4.70 15.03 2.88
C ALA A 444 -5.31 15.88 1.77
N HIS A 445 -5.08 15.52 0.51
CA HIS A 445 -5.70 16.18 -0.64
C HIS A 445 -7.23 16.16 -0.57
N LEU A 446 -7.83 15.01 -0.22
CA LEU A 446 -9.28 14.89 -0.06
C LEU A 446 -9.83 15.76 1.06
N HIS A 447 -9.08 15.89 2.16
CA HIS A 447 -9.43 16.75 3.27
C HIS A 447 -9.41 18.22 2.88
N GLU A 448 -8.32 18.68 2.26
CA GLU A 448 -8.14 20.08 1.85
C GLU A 448 -9.13 20.50 0.76
N ALA A 449 -9.46 19.59 -0.16
CA ALA A 449 -10.44 19.83 -1.20
C ALA A 449 -11.90 19.81 -0.70
N GLY A 450 -12.16 19.36 0.54
CA GLY A 450 -13.53 19.11 1.03
C GLY A 450 -14.24 17.98 0.28
N ASP A 451 -13.49 17.09 -0.37
CA ASP A 451 -14.03 15.99 -1.18
C ASP A 451 -14.22 14.70 -0.38
N ALA A 452 -13.83 14.69 0.90
CA ALA A 452 -13.91 13.50 1.76
C ALA A 452 -15.31 12.87 1.85
N GLU A 453 -16.38 13.68 1.78
CA GLU A 453 -17.77 13.22 1.79
C GLU A 453 -18.30 12.83 0.39
N HIS A 454 -17.59 13.20 -0.67
CA HIS A 454 -18.01 13.01 -2.06
C HIS A 454 -17.36 11.78 -2.72
N VAL A 455 -16.37 11.18 -2.07
CA VAL A 455 -15.72 9.96 -2.53
C VAL A 455 -16.33 8.73 -1.90
N ILE A 456 -16.13 7.57 -2.53
CA ILE A 456 -16.31 6.30 -1.81
C ILE A 456 -15.33 6.31 -0.63
N PRO A 457 -15.77 6.00 0.61
CA PRO A 457 -14.96 6.16 1.82
C PRO A 457 -13.88 5.07 1.95
N TYR A 458 -13.09 4.91 0.89
CA TYR A 458 -12.05 3.91 0.74
C TYR A 458 -10.96 4.41 -0.19
N ILE A 459 -9.72 4.42 0.32
CA ILE A 459 -8.51 4.64 -0.46
C ILE A 459 -7.94 3.27 -0.81
N ALA A 460 -7.97 2.97 -2.10
CA ALA A 460 -7.38 1.76 -2.66
C ALA A 460 -5.89 1.92 -2.84
N ILE A 461 -5.14 0.84 -2.62
CA ILE A 461 -3.68 0.89 -2.54
C ILE A 461 -3.04 -0.33 -3.21
N SER A 462 -1.94 -0.09 -3.92
CA SER A 462 -1.21 -1.15 -4.62
C SER A 462 -0.39 -2.05 -3.68
N LYS A 463 -0.14 -1.56 -2.47
CA LYS A 463 0.56 -2.25 -1.38
C LYS A 463 -0.13 -1.92 -0.07
N LEU A 464 -0.17 -2.87 0.86
CA LEU A 464 -0.72 -2.61 2.20
C LEU A 464 0.03 -1.43 2.84
N PRO A 465 -0.68 -0.53 3.55
CA PRO A 465 -0.08 0.61 4.22
C PRO A 465 0.91 0.08 5.25
N CYS A 466 2.00 0.81 5.42
CA CYS A 466 2.84 0.57 6.57
C CYS A 466 2.09 0.93 7.85
N TRP A 467 2.63 0.47 8.96
CA TRP A 467 2.05 0.72 10.25
C TRP A 467 1.86 2.23 10.59
N PRO A 468 2.83 3.15 10.32
CA PRO A 468 2.61 4.58 10.49
C PRO A 468 1.42 5.14 9.68
N CYS A 469 1.27 4.73 8.42
CA CYS A 469 0.12 5.12 7.61
C CYS A 469 -1.20 4.62 8.19
N ALA A 470 -1.26 3.35 8.63
CA ALA A 470 -2.48 2.81 9.22
C ALA A 470 -2.88 3.55 10.50
N THR A 471 -1.90 3.85 11.36
CA THR A 471 -2.09 4.64 12.58
C THR A 471 -2.56 6.05 12.25
N TYR A 472 -1.97 6.68 11.24
CA TYR A 472 -2.40 8.00 10.77
C TYR A 472 -3.87 8.00 10.34
N PHE A 473 -4.31 7.01 9.56
CA PHE A 473 -5.71 6.86 9.17
C PHE A 473 -6.64 6.64 10.38
N GLU A 474 -6.20 5.92 11.41
CA GLU A 474 -6.98 5.75 12.64
C GLU A 474 -7.11 7.06 13.42
N CYS A 475 -6.01 7.78 13.64
CA CYS A 475 -6.01 9.10 14.28
C CYS A 475 -6.88 10.08 13.50
N TYR A 476 -6.74 10.12 12.17
CA TYR A 476 -7.52 10.99 11.31
C TYR A 476 -9.02 10.74 11.46
N ARG A 477 -9.47 9.48 11.42
CA ARG A 477 -10.89 9.15 11.60
C ARG A 477 -11.39 9.51 12.99
N ALA A 478 -10.59 9.28 14.03
CA ALA A 478 -10.96 9.62 15.40
C ALA A 478 -11.15 11.13 15.59
N VAL A 479 -10.26 11.94 15.00
CA VAL A 479 -10.29 13.41 15.10
C VAL A 479 -11.39 14.03 14.23
N THR A 480 -11.51 13.58 12.97
CA THR A 480 -12.38 14.22 11.97
C THR A 480 -13.76 13.57 11.86
N ASN A 481 -13.98 12.45 12.55
CA ASN A 481 -15.16 11.59 12.38
C ASN A 481 -15.38 11.13 10.92
N SER A 482 -14.31 11.12 10.11
CA SER A 482 -14.34 10.65 8.73
C SER A 482 -14.55 9.13 8.67
N LEU A 483 -15.18 8.68 7.58
CA LEU A 483 -15.36 7.25 7.29
C LEU A 483 -14.28 6.68 6.37
N ILE A 484 -13.39 7.52 5.82
CA ILE A 484 -12.38 7.09 4.85
C ILE A 484 -11.43 6.07 5.48
N CYS A 485 -11.27 4.92 4.84
CA CYS A 485 -10.42 3.84 5.30
C CYS A 485 -9.53 3.25 4.18
N THR A 486 -8.67 2.31 4.55
CA THR A 486 -7.86 1.50 3.63
C THR A 486 -8.04 0.02 3.92
N ARG A 487 -7.37 -0.86 3.16
CA ARG A 487 -7.44 -2.33 3.31
C ARG A 487 -6.90 -2.90 4.64
N GLY A 488 -6.43 -2.06 5.56
CA GLY A 488 -5.70 -2.48 6.78
C GLY A 488 -4.20 -2.68 6.53
N THR A 489 -3.42 -3.03 7.55
CA THR A 489 -1.94 -3.12 7.48
C THR A 489 -1.42 -4.56 7.64
N ASP A 490 -0.25 -4.87 7.07
CA ASP A 490 0.43 -6.15 7.32
C ASP A 490 1.22 -6.18 8.65
N GLY A 491 1.01 -5.17 9.51
CA GLY A 491 1.58 -5.07 10.86
C GLY A 491 3.07 -4.77 10.88
N ARG A 492 3.70 -4.62 9.70
CA ARG A 492 5.12 -4.29 9.64
C ARG A 492 5.28 -2.82 10.00
N LEU A 493 6.06 -2.55 11.05
CA LEU A 493 6.85 -1.34 11.08
C LEU A 493 7.62 -1.34 9.77
N ALA A 494 7.40 -0.32 8.95
CA ALA A 494 8.16 -0.21 7.74
C ALA A 494 9.64 -0.30 8.16
N GLN A 495 10.44 -1.11 7.47
CA GLN A 495 11.90 -0.93 7.47
C GLN A 495 12.27 0.40 6.79
N SER A 496 11.40 1.40 6.88
CA SER A 496 11.44 2.66 6.18
C SER A 496 11.49 3.72 7.26
N PRO A 497 12.70 4.11 7.70
CA PRO A 497 12.92 5.37 8.44
C PRO A 497 12.58 6.61 7.56
N GLN A 498 11.62 6.49 6.65
CA GLN A 498 11.35 7.41 5.54
C GLN A 498 9.87 7.78 5.44
N TRP A 499 9.09 7.57 6.51
CA TRP A 499 7.71 8.02 6.56
C TRP A 499 7.63 9.45 7.11
N ARG A 500 6.71 10.26 6.57
CA ARG A 500 6.34 11.56 7.12
C ARG A 500 4.83 11.75 7.20
N THR A 501 4.41 12.61 8.12
CA THR A 501 3.05 13.12 8.19
C THR A 501 2.75 13.97 6.94
N PRO A 502 1.52 13.92 6.41
CA PRO A 502 1.13 14.73 5.26
C PRO A 502 0.98 16.23 5.57
N SER A 503 0.98 16.63 6.85
CA SER A 503 0.81 18.02 7.31
C SER A 503 -0.51 18.61 6.82
N LEU A 504 -1.62 18.25 7.47
CA LEU A 504 -2.91 18.84 7.17
C LEU A 504 -2.88 20.33 7.51
N SER A 505 -3.24 21.19 6.55
CA SER A 505 -3.45 22.61 6.83
C SER A 505 -4.53 22.74 7.91
N ASP A 506 -4.23 23.39 9.04
CA ASP A 506 -5.21 23.64 10.10
C ASP A 506 -6.41 24.38 9.50
N LEU A 507 -7.50 23.65 9.25
CA LEU A 507 -8.80 24.26 8.99
C LEU A 507 -9.27 24.87 10.31
N SER A 508 -8.78 26.07 10.60
CA SER A 508 -9.30 26.92 11.66
C SER A 508 -10.83 26.90 11.59
N HIS A 509 -11.46 26.42 12.67
CA HIS A 509 -12.89 26.29 12.82
C HIS A 509 -13.66 27.47 12.22
N GLY A 510 -14.25 27.23 11.06
CA GLY A 510 -15.09 28.17 10.37
C GLY A 510 -16.19 27.40 9.69
N ILE A 511 -17.12 26.85 10.48
CA ILE A 511 -18.56 26.67 10.24
C ILE A 511 -19.05 25.85 11.44
N CYS A 512 -19.27 26.53 12.57
CA CYS A 512 -20.31 26.09 13.47
C CYS A 512 -21.61 26.53 12.80
N ALA A 513 -22.23 25.62 12.04
CA ALA A 513 -23.54 25.84 11.45
C ALA A 513 -24.53 26.04 12.59
N THR A 514 -24.77 27.30 12.93
CA THR A 514 -25.83 27.71 13.84
C THR A 514 -27.15 27.35 13.16
N ASN A 515 -27.77 26.27 13.65
CA ASN A 515 -29.18 25.97 13.43
C ASN A 515 -30.01 27.14 13.99
N SER A 516 -30.18 28.20 13.21
CA SER A 516 -31.21 29.19 13.45
C SER A 516 -32.54 28.60 12.97
N ARG A 517 -33.26 28.02 13.93
CA ARG A 517 -34.73 27.92 13.86
C ARG A 517 -35.27 29.31 13.52
N ARG A 518 -35.84 29.47 12.32
CA ARG A 518 -36.84 30.49 12.05
C ARG A 518 -38.20 29.82 11.88
N ARG A 519 -39.17 30.55 12.41
CA ARG A 519 -40.57 30.22 12.70
C ARG A 519 -41.33 29.62 11.53
#